data_AF-A0A7S3G518-F1
#
_entry.id   AF-A0A7S3G518-F1
#
_cell.length_a   1.000
_cell.length_b   1.000
_cell.length_c   1.000
_cell.angle_alpha   90.00
_cell.angle_beta   90.00
_cell.angle_gamma   90.00
#
_symmetry.space_group_name_H-M   'P 1'
#
loop_
_entity.id
_entity.type
_entity.pdbx_description
1 polymer ?
#
loop_
_entity_poly.entity_id
_entity_poly.type
_entity_poly.pdbx_seq_one_letter_code
_entity_poly.pdbx_strand_id
1 'polypeptide(L)'
;MPPKAKKGKKGKKSKKQEQLELEKKLEEARLAEQAEQERLERERKEREEQERLRQIELARLREEEKKRIAEEEVEEATFRQSRAALLRIEAAAAKEKEEWTRYLACSNLPNPSSLAEINAYLSLWKESAANDMHTVIEECQQAFQVMRDIRGYVASLPETHSSVDLFENAITRIRTLTSEKIDEMTAKTLTEIEEAKEDPQRSVATENIKFGVWVNLEKNLKTKQINFHALNIHTDLPRNLALNPIALRVMYTSFDPVSEDLQTNHLVVVSCTFYHQRGWPCG
;
A
#
# COMPACT_ATOMS: atom_id res chain seq x y z
N MET A 1 68.94 -30.27 71.91
CA MET A 1 69.74 -29.03 71.77
C MET A 1 69.75 -28.62 70.31
N PRO A 2 69.39 -27.37 69.96
CA PRO A 2 69.73 -26.75 68.68
C PRO A 2 71.12 -26.09 68.75
N PRO A 3 71.72 -25.68 67.62
CA PRO A 3 72.18 -24.28 67.62
C PRO A 3 72.04 -23.50 66.29
N LYS A 4 71.61 -22.24 66.51
CA LYS A 4 71.75 -20.98 65.75
C LYS A 4 73.25 -20.65 65.47
N ALA A 5 73.70 -19.74 64.61
CA ALA A 5 73.20 -18.79 63.60
C ALA A 5 74.44 -17.99 63.08
N LYS A 6 74.33 -17.22 61.98
CA LYS A 6 74.57 -15.75 61.93
C LYS A 6 74.77 -15.20 60.49
N LYS A 7 74.37 -13.92 60.35
CA LYS A 7 74.24 -13.05 59.17
C LYS A 7 75.57 -12.44 58.67
N GLY A 8 75.63 -12.01 57.39
CA GLY A 8 76.66 -11.08 56.86
C GLY A 8 76.35 -10.39 55.51
N LYS A 9 76.43 -9.03 55.54
CA LYS A 9 76.61 -7.92 54.55
C LYS A 9 76.57 -8.09 53.01
N LYS A 10 75.97 -7.10 52.31
CA LYS A 10 75.93 -6.87 50.82
C LYS A 10 77.00 -5.87 50.34
N GLY A 11 77.63 -6.13 49.18
CA GLY A 11 78.59 -5.26 48.46
C GLY A 11 78.27 -5.07 46.95
N LYS A 12 78.83 -4.02 46.33
CA LYS A 12 78.59 -3.49 44.96
C LYS A 12 79.38 -4.28 43.89
N LYS A 13 78.77 -4.67 42.76
CA LYS A 13 79.30 -5.66 41.78
C LYS A 13 80.16 -5.04 40.64
N SER A 14 81.02 -5.88 40.05
CA SER A 14 82.01 -5.58 38.98
C SER A 14 81.45 -5.73 37.55
N LYS A 15 81.96 -4.97 36.56
CA LYS A 15 81.50 -4.92 35.15
C LYS A 15 81.48 -6.29 34.45
N LYS A 16 82.34 -7.24 34.85
CA LYS A 16 82.38 -8.63 34.35
C LYS A 16 81.31 -9.52 35.01
N GLN A 17 80.90 -9.21 36.25
CA GLN A 17 79.75 -9.84 36.89
C GLN A 17 78.43 -9.31 36.31
N GLU A 18 78.37 -8.02 35.95
CA GLU A 18 77.21 -7.46 35.23
C GLU A 18 77.02 -8.08 33.85
N GLN A 19 78.09 -8.33 33.09
CA GLN A 19 78.00 -9.03 31.79
C GLN A 19 77.52 -10.49 31.92
N LEU A 20 78.04 -11.24 32.90
CA LEU A 20 77.60 -12.62 33.16
C LEU A 20 76.15 -12.67 33.69
N GLU A 21 75.73 -11.68 34.48
CA GLU A 21 74.33 -11.55 34.90
C GLU A 21 73.41 -11.14 33.76
N LEU A 22 73.88 -10.30 32.84
CA LEU A 22 73.13 -9.93 31.64
C LEU A 22 72.95 -11.13 30.72
N GLU A 23 73.99 -11.93 30.52
CA GLU A 23 73.95 -13.15 29.70
C GLU A 23 73.04 -14.22 30.30
N LYS A 24 73.11 -14.45 31.62
CA LYS A 24 72.16 -15.34 32.33
C LYS A 24 70.72 -14.85 32.26
N LYS A 25 70.48 -13.54 32.39
CA LYS A 25 69.15 -12.96 32.22
C LYS A 25 68.62 -13.08 30.79
N LEU A 26 69.49 -13.00 29.78
CA LEU A 26 69.13 -13.18 28.38
C LEU A 26 68.81 -14.64 28.06
N GLU A 27 69.57 -15.58 28.63
CA GLU A 27 69.30 -17.02 28.50
C GLU A 27 68.04 -17.45 29.27
N GLU A 28 67.82 -16.91 30.48
CA GLU A 28 66.59 -17.10 31.26
C GLU A 28 65.38 -16.46 30.56
N ALA A 29 65.53 -15.27 29.96
CA ALA A 29 64.49 -14.65 29.14
C ALA A 29 64.17 -15.49 27.90
N ARG A 30 65.17 -16.05 27.22
CA ARG A 30 64.97 -16.94 26.06
C ARG A 30 64.28 -18.24 26.46
N LEU A 31 64.62 -18.81 27.61
CA LEU A 31 63.97 -20.02 28.14
C LEU A 31 62.53 -19.73 28.59
N ALA A 32 62.28 -18.57 29.20
CA ALA A 32 60.95 -18.10 29.57
C ALA A 32 60.08 -17.84 28.33
N GLU A 33 60.62 -17.24 27.28
CA GLU A 33 59.93 -17.00 26.01
C GLU A 33 59.58 -18.32 25.30
N GLN A 34 60.49 -19.32 25.29
CA GLN A 34 60.21 -20.65 24.77
C GLN A 34 59.11 -21.36 25.57
N ALA A 35 59.14 -21.28 26.90
CA ALA A 35 58.10 -21.87 27.74
C ALA A 35 56.74 -21.17 27.60
N GLU A 36 56.74 -19.85 27.38
CA GLU A 36 55.52 -19.06 27.11
C GLU A 36 54.94 -19.39 25.73
N GLN A 37 55.78 -19.53 24.70
CA GLN A 37 55.38 -19.98 23.36
C GLN A 37 54.78 -21.39 23.40
N GLU A 38 55.40 -22.33 24.12
CA GLU A 38 54.87 -23.69 24.26
C GLU A 38 53.52 -23.71 24.99
N ARG A 39 53.34 -22.87 26.02
CA ARG A 39 52.05 -22.69 26.70
C ARG A 39 50.98 -22.14 25.75
N LEU A 40 51.32 -21.11 24.97
CA LEU A 40 50.39 -20.48 24.03
C LEU A 40 49.99 -21.44 22.89
N GLU A 41 50.94 -22.24 22.39
CA GLU A 41 50.65 -23.29 21.40
C GLU A 41 49.76 -24.40 21.96
N ARG A 42 49.99 -24.82 23.21
CA ARG A 42 49.15 -25.83 23.88
C ARG A 42 47.73 -25.32 24.07
N GLU A 43 47.58 -24.09 24.56
CA GLU A 43 46.27 -23.43 24.74
C GLU A 43 45.55 -23.22 23.40
N ARG A 44 46.28 -22.90 22.32
CA ARG A 44 45.72 -22.80 20.97
C ARG A 44 45.22 -24.16 20.47
N LYS A 45 46.00 -25.23 20.64
CA LYS A 45 45.61 -26.59 20.25
C LYS A 45 44.38 -27.06 21.04
N GLU A 46 44.33 -26.81 22.34
CA GLU A 46 43.16 -27.11 23.18
C GLU A 46 41.91 -26.34 22.73
N ARG A 47 42.04 -25.04 22.39
CA ARG A 47 40.93 -24.25 21.85
C ARG A 47 40.44 -24.76 20.49
N GLU A 48 41.36 -25.11 19.59
CA GLU A 48 41.04 -25.67 18.27
C GLU A 48 40.35 -27.04 18.40
N GLU A 49 40.78 -27.90 19.32
CA GLU A 49 40.16 -29.20 19.61
C GLU A 49 38.76 -29.03 20.21
N GLN A 50 38.60 -28.13 21.19
CA GLN A 50 37.28 -27.81 21.75
C GLN A 50 36.32 -27.25 20.70
N GLU A 51 36.80 -26.40 19.80
CA GLU A 51 35.98 -25.86 18.72
C GLU A 51 35.58 -26.95 17.72
N ARG A 52 36.50 -27.86 17.36
CA ARG A 52 36.16 -29.03 16.54
C ARG A 52 35.09 -29.90 17.20
N LEU A 53 35.22 -30.18 18.49
CA LEU A 53 34.22 -30.94 19.24
C LEU A 53 32.85 -30.24 19.27
N ARG A 54 32.83 -28.91 19.47
CA ARG A 54 31.59 -28.11 19.39
C ARG A 54 30.94 -28.18 18.02
N GLN A 55 31.72 -28.10 16.94
CA GLN A 55 31.20 -28.17 15.58
C GLN A 55 30.64 -29.55 15.24
N ILE A 56 31.29 -30.62 15.71
CA ILE A 56 30.79 -31.99 15.55
C ILE A 56 29.46 -32.17 16.29
N GLU A 57 29.37 -31.72 17.55
CA GLU A 57 28.13 -31.82 18.32
C GLU A 57 27.01 -30.97 17.71
N LEU A 58 27.31 -29.75 17.26
CA LEU A 58 26.34 -28.90 16.58
C LEU A 58 25.85 -29.50 15.26
N ALA A 59 26.75 -30.14 14.49
CA ALA A 59 26.38 -30.83 13.26
C ALA A 59 25.47 -32.02 13.56
N ARG A 60 25.78 -32.80 14.59
CA ARG A 60 24.94 -33.91 15.05
C ARG A 60 23.56 -33.44 15.48
N LEU A 61 23.47 -32.39 16.32
CA LEU A 61 22.18 -31.82 16.75
C LEU A 61 21.36 -31.30 15.56
N ARG A 62 22.01 -30.69 14.55
CA ARG A 62 21.33 -30.25 13.31
C ARG A 62 20.79 -31.42 12.51
N GLU A 63 21.48 -32.55 12.45
CA GLU A 63 20.99 -33.75 11.77
C GLU A 63 19.82 -34.39 12.52
N GLU A 64 19.89 -34.46 13.86
CA GLU A 64 18.79 -34.92 14.71
C GLU A 64 17.56 -34.01 14.56
N GLU A 65 17.74 -32.68 14.58
CA GLU A 65 16.66 -31.71 14.37
C GLU A 65 16.03 -31.83 12.97
N LYS A 66 16.86 -31.98 11.92
CA LYS A 66 16.36 -32.21 10.56
C LYS A 66 15.53 -33.49 10.45
N LYS A 67 15.94 -34.56 11.14
CA LYS A 67 15.16 -35.81 11.18
C LYS A 67 13.82 -35.60 11.89
N ARG A 68 13.81 -34.91 13.04
CA ARG A 68 12.57 -34.60 13.76
C ARG A 68 11.61 -33.79 12.91
N ILE A 69 12.09 -32.74 12.24
CA ILE A 69 11.28 -31.91 11.34
C ILE A 69 10.75 -32.75 10.16
N ALA A 70 11.57 -33.63 9.57
CA ALA A 70 11.12 -34.48 8.49
C ALA A 70 10.03 -35.49 8.93
N GLU A 71 10.14 -36.03 10.15
CA GLU A 71 9.11 -36.89 10.74
C GLU A 71 7.82 -36.10 11.01
N GLU A 72 7.90 -34.93 11.63
CA GLU A 72 6.78 -34.00 11.84
C GLU A 72 6.11 -33.62 10.51
N GLU A 73 6.89 -33.32 9.47
CA GLU A 73 6.36 -32.98 8.15
C GLU A 73 5.55 -34.12 7.54
N VAL A 74 5.98 -35.38 7.71
CA VAL A 74 5.29 -36.58 7.23
C VAL A 74 4.00 -36.82 8.02
N GLU A 75 4.05 -36.70 9.35
CA GLU A 75 2.88 -36.82 10.20
C GLU A 75 1.81 -35.77 9.84
N GLU A 76 2.23 -34.52 9.67
CA GLU A 76 1.34 -33.41 9.33
C GLU A 76 0.96 -33.34 7.85
N ALA A 77 1.66 -34.05 6.95
CA ALA A 77 1.41 -33.97 5.51
C ALA A 77 -0.03 -34.35 5.18
N THR A 78 -0.55 -35.41 5.80
CA THR A 78 -1.91 -35.89 5.58
C THR A 78 -2.94 -34.86 6.03
N PHE A 79 -2.77 -34.30 7.24
CA PHE A 79 -3.63 -33.25 7.77
C PHE A 79 -3.61 -31.99 6.90
N ARG A 80 -2.42 -31.53 6.47
CA ARG A 80 -2.27 -30.37 5.58
C ARG A 80 -2.96 -30.59 4.24
N GLN A 81 -2.80 -31.77 3.64
CA GLN A 81 -3.47 -32.12 2.38
C GLN A 81 -5.00 -32.16 2.54
N SER A 82 -5.50 -32.80 3.60
CA SER A 82 -6.93 -32.84 3.89
C SER A 82 -7.50 -31.45 4.16
N ARG A 83 -6.79 -30.60 4.91
CA ARG A 83 -7.19 -29.22 5.18
C ARG A 83 -7.21 -28.38 3.90
N ALA A 84 -6.20 -28.51 3.05
CA ALA A 84 -6.16 -27.83 1.76
C ALA A 84 -7.30 -28.29 0.84
N ALA A 85 -7.66 -29.57 0.85
CA ALA A 85 -8.79 -30.09 0.09
C ALA A 85 -10.13 -29.51 0.61
N LEU A 86 -10.33 -29.45 1.92
CA LEU A 86 -11.52 -28.84 2.53
C LEU A 86 -11.64 -27.35 2.16
N LEU A 87 -10.55 -26.60 2.28
CA LEU A 87 -10.53 -25.18 1.91
C LEU A 87 -10.87 -24.96 0.43
N ARG A 88 -10.43 -25.86 -0.46
CA ARG A 88 -10.82 -25.79 -1.89
C ARG A 88 -12.31 -26.02 -2.10
N ILE A 89 -12.91 -26.98 -1.37
CA ILE A 89 -14.35 -27.25 -1.43
C ILE A 89 -15.13 -26.04 -0.89
N GLU A 90 -14.73 -25.50 0.25
CA GLU A 90 -15.36 -24.32 0.85
C GLU A 90 -15.25 -23.10 -0.07
N ALA A 91 -14.08 -22.85 -0.66
CA ALA A 91 -13.88 -21.76 -1.62
C ALA A 91 -14.75 -21.93 -2.88
N ALA A 92 -14.87 -23.16 -3.40
CA ALA A 92 -15.73 -23.45 -4.53
C ALA A 92 -17.21 -23.20 -4.20
N ALA A 93 -17.69 -23.65 -3.05
CA ALA A 93 -19.06 -23.43 -2.59
C ALA A 93 -19.35 -21.94 -2.34
N ALA A 94 -18.39 -21.19 -1.79
CA ALA A 94 -18.50 -19.76 -1.60
C ALA A 94 -18.63 -19.01 -2.95
N LYS A 95 -17.81 -19.39 -3.93
CA LYS A 95 -17.86 -18.84 -5.29
C LYS A 95 -19.19 -19.14 -5.97
N GLU A 96 -19.66 -20.38 -5.91
CA GLU A 96 -20.96 -20.78 -6.49
C GLU A 96 -22.11 -19.99 -5.85
N LYS A 97 -22.09 -19.81 -4.52
CA LYS A 97 -23.08 -18.99 -3.82
C LYS A 97 -23.06 -17.53 -4.28
N GLU A 98 -21.87 -16.96 -4.49
CA GLU A 98 -21.71 -15.60 -4.99
C GLU A 98 -22.25 -15.45 -6.42
N GLU A 99 -21.90 -16.39 -7.30
CA GLU A 99 -22.42 -16.45 -8.67
C GLU A 99 -23.94 -16.57 -8.69
N TRP A 100 -24.52 -17.43 -7.84
CA TRP A 100 -25.97 -17.56 -7.70
C TRP A 100 -26.63 -16.29 -7.18
N THR A 101 -26.01 -15.64 -6.20
CA THR A 101 -26.51 -14.36 -5.65
C THR A 101 -26.51 -13.27 -6.73
N ARG A 102 -25.45 -13.19 -7.52
CA ARG A 102 -25.34 -12.25 -8.65
C ARG A 102 -26.38 -12.54 -9.73
N TYR A 103 -26.58 -13.81 -10.06
CA TYR A 103 -27.60 -14.24 -11.01
C TYR A 103 -29.01 -13.82 -10.55
N LEU A 104 -29.34 -14.03 -9.27
CA LEU A 104 -30.63 -13.63 -8.70
C LEU A 104 -30.79 -12.10 -8.56
N ALA A 105 -29.70 -11.38 -8.36
CA ALA A 105 -29.72 -9.93 -8.23
C ALA A 105 -30.07 -9.20 -9.54
N CYS A 106 -30.05 -9.89 -10.69
CA CYS A 106 -30.23 -9.29 -12.02
C CYS A 106 -29.37 -8.02 -12.20
N SER A 107 -28.14 -8.05 -11.67
CA SER A 107 -27.26 -6.89 -11.73
C SER A 107 -26.75 -6.68 -13.15
N ASN A 108 -26.83 -5.45 -13.65
CA ASN A 108 -26.26 -5.06 -14.94
C ASN A 108 -24.74 -4.76 -14.84
N LEU A 109 -24.13 -4.94 -13.66
CA LEU A 109 -22.72 -4.67 -13.43
C LEU A 109 -21.85 -5.87 -13.85
N PRO A 110 -20.66 -5.63 -14.41
CA PRO A 110 -19.76 -6.68 -14.85
C PRO A 110 -19.24 -7.52 -13.67
N ASN A 111 -18.97 -8.81 -13.93
CA ASN A 111 -18.29 -9.65 -12.95
C ASN A 111 -16.84 -9.15 -12.71
N PRO A 112 -16.43 -8.84 -11.46
CA PRO A 112 -15.09 -8.33 -11.17
C PRO A 112 -13.96 -9.32 -11.51
N SER A 113 -14.24 -10.62 -11.59
CA SER A 113 -13.25 -11.63 -12.02
C SER A 113 -13.11 -11.74 -13.54
N SER A 114 -13.98 -11.08 -14.32
CA SER A 114 -14.07 -11.21 -15.77
C SER A 114 -13.63 -9.92 -16.47
N LEU A 115 -12.35 -9.86 -16.84
CA LEU A 115 -11.81 -8.70 -17.57
C LEU A 115 -12.54 -8.43 -18.90
N ALA A 116 -13.06 -9.47 -19.54
CA ALA A 116 -13.85 -9.34 -20.76
C ALA A 116 -15.16 -8.60 -20.51
N GLU A 117 -15.90 -8.94 -19.45
CA GLU A 117 -17.13 -8.24 -19.07
C GLU A 117 -16.85 -6.79 -18.65
N ILE A 118 -15.78 -6.56 -17.88
CA ILE A 118 -15.38 -5.19 -17.49
C ILE A 118 -15.09 -4.33 -18.74
N ASN A 119 -14.38 -4.89 -19.72
CA ASN A 119 -14.09 -4.20 -20.97
C ASN A 119 -15.37 -3.95 -21.79
N ALA A 120 -16.29 -4.91 -21.85
CA ALA A 120 -17.57 -4.74 -22.52
C ALA A 120 -18.41 -3.64 -21.85
N TYR A 121 -18.48 -3.65 -20.51
CA TYR A 121 -19.13 -2.60 -19.72
C TYR A 121 -18.54 -1.21 -20.04
N LEU A 122 -17.21 -1.07 -20.04
CA LEU A 122 -16.53 0.18 -20.37
C LEU A 122 -16.86 0.68 -21.79
N SER A 123 -16.86 -0.22 -22.78
CA SER A 123 -17.19 0.15 -24.16
C SER A 123 -18.64 0.59 -24.30
N LEU A 124 -19.58 -0.16 -23.71
CA LEU A 124 -21.00 0.18 -23.73
C LEU A 124 -21.27 1.51 -23.02
N TRP A 125 -20.66 1.74 -21.85
CA TRP A 125 -20.83 2.99 -21.12
C TRP A 125 -20.22 4.17 -21.86
N LYS A 126 -19.08 3.98 -22.53
CA LYS A 126 -18.48 5.02 -23.36
C LYS A 126 -19.40 5.44 -24.50
N GLU A 127 -20.02 4.47 -25.18
CA GLU A 127 -20.95 4.70 -26.30
C GLU A 127 -22.33 5.22 -25.89
N SER A 128 -22.70 5.10 -24.60
CA SER A 128 -23.95 5.65 -24.09
C SER A 128 -24.00 7.16 -24.28
N ALA A 129 -25.14 7.69 -24.70
CA ALA A 129 -25.32 9.13 -24.85
C ALA A 129 -25.27 9.83 -23.48
N ALA A 130 -24.82 11.09 -23.45
CA ALA A 130 -25.01 11.94 -22.27
C ALA A 130 -26.50 12.14 -21.97
N ASN A 131 -26.96 11.35 -21.01
CA ASN A 131 -28.30 11.41 -20.47
C ASN A 131 -28.49 12.68 -19.61
N ASP A 132 -29.64 12.81 -18.96
CA ASP A 132 -29.87 13.87 -17.99
C ASP A 132 -28.95 13.72 -16.77
N MET A 133 -28.83 14.81 -15.99
CA MET A 133 -27.94 14.89 -14.83
C MET A 133 -28.15 13.76 -13.82
N HIS A 134 -29.39 13.30 -13.59
CA HIS A 134 -29.67 12.25 -12.62
C HIS A 134 -29.10 10.91 -13.08
N THR A 135 -29.42 10.54 -14.32
CA THR A 135 -28.94 9.29 -14.92
C THR A 135 -27.41 9.20 -14.90
N VAL A 136 -26.71 10.27 -15.28
CA VAL A 136 -25.24 10.28 -15.30
C VAL A 136 -24.64 10.09 -13.91
N ILE A 137 -25.21 10.72 -12.88
CA ILE A 137 -24.69 10.58 -11.50
C ILE A 137 -24.98 9.18 -10.92
N GLU A 138 -26.12 8.57 -11.27
CA GLU A 138 -26.40 7.17 -10.92
C GLU A 138 -25.42 6.20 -11.62
N GLU A 139 -25.15 6.39 -12.90
CA GLU A 139 -24.16 5.62 -13.65
C GLU A 139 -22.76 5.78 -13.05
N CYS A 140 -22.38 6.99 -12.64
CA CYS A 140 -21.13 7.22 -11.92
C CYS A 140 -21.09 6.42 -10.61
N GLN A 141 -22.16 6.42 -9.82
CA GLN A 141 -22.24 5.61 -8.59
C GLN A 141 -22.06 4.11 -8.89
N GLN A 142 -22.66 3.61 -9.97
CA GLN A 142 -22.46 2.23 -10.42
C GLN A 142 -21.00 1.97 -10.84
N ALA A 143 -20.37 2.90 -11.55
CA ALA A 143 -18.96 2.78 -11.94
C ALA A 143 -18.03 2.70 -10.72
N PHE A 144 -18.32 3.44 -9.65
CA PHE A 144 -17.61 3.32 -8.37
C PHE A 144 -17.82 1.96 -7.71
N GLN A 145 -19.04 1.43 -7.76
CA GLN A 145 -19.33 0.08 -7.28
C GLN A 145 -18.50 -0.97 -8.03
N VAL A 146 -18.41 -0.86 -9.36
CA VAL A 146 -17.58 -1.75 -10.19
C VAL A 146 -16.10 -1.65 -9.80
N MET A 147 -15.55 -0.45 -9.62
CA MET A 147 -14.15 -0.30 -9.19
C MET A 147 -13.89 -0.92 -7.82
N ARG A 148 -14.84 -0.77 -6.86
CA ARG A 148 -14.74 -1.39 -5.54
C ARG A 148 -14.70 -2.91 -5.65
N ASP A 149 -15.55 -3.48 -6.49
CA ASP A 149 -15.64 -4.93 -6.67
C ASP A 149 -14.38 -5.48 -7.36
N ILE A 150 -13.83 -4.77 -8.36
CA ILE A 150 -12.55 -5.13 -8.99
C ILE A 150 -11.42 -5.11 -7.97
N ARG A 151 -11.33 -4.07 -7.12
CA ARG A 151 -10.31 -4.01 -6.06
C ARG A 151 -10.44 -5.14 -5.06
N GLY A 152 -11.67 -5.45 -4.64
CA GLY A 152 -11.94 -6.60 -3.76
C GLY A 152 -11.45 -7.91 -4.38
N TYR A 153 -11.67 -8.09 -5.69
CA TYR A 153 -11.15 -9.24 -6.42
C TYR A 153 -9.62 -9.25 -6.51
N VAL A 154 -9.00 -8.13 -6.89
CA VAL A 154 -7.53 -8.00 -6.98
C VAL A 154 -6.87 -8.30 -5.63
N ALA A 155 -7.42 -7.79 -4.53
CA ALA A 155 -6.92 -8.07 -3.18
C ALA A 155 -7.03 -9.56 -2.78
N SER A 156 -7.89 -10.33 -3.43
CA SER A 156 -8.00 -11.78 -3.24
C SER A 156 -7.00 -12.60 -4.08
N LEU A 157 -6.34 -11.97 -5.06
CA LEU A 157 -5.36 -12.64 -5.91
C LEU A 157 -4.01 -12.75 -5.21
N PRO A 158 -3.20 -13.80 -5.51
CA PRO A 158 -1.81 -13.85 -5.08
C PRO A 158 -1.02 -12.66 -5.63
N GLU A 159 -0.08 -12.10 -4.86
CA GLU A 159 0.73 -10.94 -5.25
C GLU A 159 1.50 -11.14 -6.58
N THR A 160 1.77 -12.38 -6.95
CA THR A 160 2.48 -12.75 -8.20
C THR A 160 1.55 -12.96 -9.40
N HIS A 161 0.27 -12.64 -9.29
CA HIS A 161 -0.69 -12.90 -10.36
C HIS A 161 -0.46 -11.91 -11.52
N SER A 162 -0.15 -12.44 -12.71
CA SER A 162 0.28 -11.65 -13.87
C SER A 162 -0.79 -10.70 -14.44
N SER A 163 -2.04 -10.82 -13.98
CA SER A 163 -3.15 -9.99 -14.46
C SER A 163 -3.46 -8.78 -13.59
N VAL A 164 -2.77 -8.58 -12.45
CA VAL A 164 -3.06 -7.45 -11.53
C VAL A 164 -3.00 -6.11 -12.28
N ASP A 165 -1.95 -5.92 -13.09
CA ASP A 165 -1.77 -4.71 -13.90
C ASP A 165 -2.93 -4.45 -14.88
N LEU A 166 -3.56 -5.51 -15.40
CA LEU A 166 -4.69 -5.39 -16.32
C LEU A 166 -5.94 -4.88 -15.61
N PHE A 167 -6.18 -5.32 -14.36
CA PHE A 167 -7.29 -4.86 -13.55
C PHE A 167 -7.08 -3.41 -13.07
N GLU A 168 -5.85 -3.05 -12.68
CA GLU A 168 -5.51 -1.67 -12.32
C GLU A 168 -5.66 -0.70 -13.51
N ASN A 169 -5.31 -1.16 -14.72
CA ASN A 169 -5.57 -0.40 -15.94
C ASN A 169 -7.09 -0.23 -16.15
N ALA A 170 -7.89 -1.27 -15.95
CA ALA A 170 -9.34 -1.18 -16.06
C ALA A 170 -9.93 -0.18 -15.05
N ILE A 171 -9.49 -0.19 -13.79
CA ILE A 171 -9.88 0.80 -12.77
C ILE A 171 -9.54 2.22 -13.25
N THR A 172 -8.33 2.42 -13.78
CA THR A 172 -7.90 3.72 -14.30
C THR A 172 -8.80 4.18 -15.44
N ARG A 173 -9.16 3.29 -16.37
CA ARG A 173 -10.09 3.60 -17.46
C ARG A 173 -11.49 3.95 -16.96
N ILE A 174 -12.00 3.26 -15.94
CA ILE A 174 -13.29 3.61 -15.32
C ILE A 174 -13.25 5.02 -14.73
N ARG A 175 -12.16 5.39 -14.03
CA ARG A 175 -11.98 6.74 -13.46
C ARG A 175 -11.96 7.83 -14.53
N THR A 176 -11.19 7.61 -15.59
CA THR A 176 -11.12 8.56 -16.70
C THR A 176 -12.49 8.73 -17.34
N LEU A 177 -13.18 7.64 -17.66
CA LEU A 177 -14.50 7.70 -18.28
C LEU A 177 -15.55 8.34 -17.36
N THR A 178 -15.49 8.09 -16.06
CA THR A 178 -16.35 8.74 -15.06
C THR A 178 -16.16 10.27 -15.11
N SER A 179 -14.91 10.72 -15.19
CA SER A 179 -14.59 12.16 -15.28
C SER A 179 -15.10 12.76 -16.59
N GLU A 180 -14.89 12.06 -17.71
CA GLU A 180 -15.39 12.46 -19.03
C GLU A 180 -16.92 12.59 -19.05
N LYS A 181 -17.65 11.63 -18.47
CA LYS A 181 -19.12 11.66 -18.38
C LYS A 181 -19.63 12.83 -17.54
N ILE A 182 -18.96 13.12 -16.41
CA ILE A 182 -19.29 14.27 -15.57
C ILE A 182 -19.02 15.57 -16.31
N ASP A 183 -17.91 15.68 -17.03
CA ASP A 183 -17.56 16.88 -17.81
C ASP A 183 -18.54 17.11 -18.97
N GLU A 184 -18.91 16.06 -19.72
CA GLU A 184 -19.90 16.10 -20.80
C GLU A 184 -21.27 16.57 -20.27
N MET A 185 -21.74 15.96 -19.17
CA MET A 185 -22.99 16.35 -18.51
C MET A 185 -22.94 17.78 -17.98
N THR A 186 -21.79 18.21 -17.42
CA THR A 186 -21.59 19.59 -16.95
C THR A 186 -21.77 20.56 -18.11
N ALA A 187 -21.10 20.32 -19.25
CA ALA A 187 -21.17 21.19 -20.42
C ALA A 187 -22.60 21.30 -20.99
N LYS A 188 -23.30 20.16 -21.08
CA LYS A 188 -24.71 20.11 -21.49
C LYS A 188 -25.60 20.93 -20.54
N THR A 189 -25.47 20.71 -19.23
CA THR A 189 -26.23 21.45 -18.20
C THR A 189 -26.00 22.96 -18.28
N LEU A 190 -24.74 23.39 -18.48
CA LEU A 190 -24.41 24.81 -18.61
C LEU A 190 -25.10 25.45 -19.81
N THR A 191 -25.15 24.73 -20.94
CA THR A 191 -25.82 25.18 -22.16
C THR A 191 -27.33 25.31 -21.93
N GLU A 192 -27.96 24.32 -21.28
CA GLU A 192 -29.39 24.34 -20.95
C GLU A 192 -29.76 25.50 -20.02
N ILE A 193 -28.95 25.79 -19.00
CA ILE A 193 -29.17 26.94 -18.09
C ILE A 193 -29.07 28.27 -18.86
N GLU A 194 -28.08 28.41 -19.75
CA GLU A 194 -27.89 29.62 -20.55
C GLU A 194 -29.03 29.84 -21.55
N GLU A 195 -29.51 28.78 -22.20
CA GLU A 195 -30.63 28.82 -23.14
C GLU A 195 -31.96 29.14 -22.45
N ALA A 196 -32.22 28.50 -21.30
CA ALA A 196 -33.43 28.73 -20.52
C ALA A 196 -33.48 30.15 -19.95
N LYS A 197 -32.32 30.73 -19.59
CA LYS A 197 -32.19 32.01 -18.85
C LYS A 197 -33.03 32.04 -17.56
N GLU A 198 -33.37 30.88 -17.03
CA GLU A 198 -34.24 30.68 -15.88
C GLU A 198 -33.59 29.68 -14.93
N ASP A 199 -33.55 30.06 -13.64
CA ASP A 199 -32.83 29.40 -12.54
C ASP A 199 -31.34 29.12 -12.84
N PRO A 200 -30.41 29.90 -12.26
CA PRO A 200 -28.97 29.75 -12.52
C PRO A 200 -28.35 28.48 -11.93
N GLN A 201 -29.13 27.61 -11.28
CA GLN A 201 -28.61 26.47 -10.52
C GLN A 201 -29.29 25.15 -10.91
N ARG A 202 -28.52 24.07 -10.95
CA ARG A 202 -29.01 22.68 -11.02
C ARG A 202 -28.26 21.82 -10.02
N SER A 203 -28.93 20.83 -9.45
CA SER A 203 -28.31 19.93 -8.48
C SER A 203 -29.00 18.58 -8.44
N VAL A 204 -28.21 17.54 -8.19
CA VAL A 204 -28.67 16.18 -7.94
C VAL A 204 -27.88 15.55 -6.81
N ALA A 205 -28.50 14.62 -6.10
CA ALA A 205 -27.86 13.83 -5.06
C ALA A 205 -28.32 12.39 -5.14
N THR A 206 -27.37 11.47 -5.00
CA THR A 206 -27.59 10.07 -4.72
C THR A 206 -27.13 9.76 -3.29
N GLU A 207 -27.09 8.49 -2.92
CA GLU A 207 -26.58 8.06 -1.61
C GLU A 207 -25.13 8.51 -1.38
N ASN A 208 -24.27 8.39 -2.41
CA ASN A 208 -22.83 8.54 -2.25
C ASN A 208 -22.24 9.71 -3.03
N ILE A 209 -23.00 10.34 -3.94
CA ILE A 209 -22.54 11.45 -4.77
C ILE A 209 -23.53 12.61 -4.67
N LYS A 210 -23.02 13.81 -4.48
CA LYS A 210 -23.77 15.06 -4.59
C LYS A 210 -23.13 15.90 -5.66
N PHE A 211 -23.93 16.43 -6.57
CA PHE A 211 -23.46 17.22 -7.70
C PHE A 211 -24.31 18.48 -7.86
N GLY A 212 -23.66 19.60 -8.09
CA GLY A 212 -24.32 20.88 -8.31
C GLY A 212 -23.56 21.76 -9.28
N VAL A 213 -24.29 22.49 -10.12
CA VAL A 213 -23.76 23.51 -11.01
C VAL A 213 -24.52 24.80 -10.78
N TRP A 214 -23.81 25.91 -10.75
CA TRP A 214 -24.35 27.26 -10.65
C TRP A 214 -23.68 28.17 -11.68
N VAL A 215 -24.44 29.08 -12.29
CA VAL A 215 -23.99 29.96 -13.38
C VAL A 215 -24.27 31.43 -13.07
N ASN A 216 -23.27 32.30 -13.27
CA ASN A 216 -23.42 33.74 -13.12
C ASN A 216 -24.06 34.38 -14.38
N LEU A 217 -25.38 34.29 -14.52
CA LEU A 217 -26.09 34.87 -15.66
C LEU A 217 -26.08 36.42 -15.68
N GLU A 218 -26.18 37.06 -14.51
CA GLU A 218 -26.35 38.52 -14.39
C GLU A 218 -25.03 39.31 -14.35
N LYS A 219 -23.89 38.62 -14.17
CA LYS A 219 -22.53 39.19 -14.11
C LYS A 219 -22.38 40.33 -13.07
N ASN A 220 -23.25 40.36 -12.06
CA ASN A 220 -23.32 41.39 -11.02
C ASN A 220 -24.02 40.85 -9.75
N LEU A 221 -23.46 39.81 -9.12
CA LEU A 221 -24.06 39.28 -7.90
C LEU A 221 -24.04 40.31 -6.77
N LYS A 222 -25.24 40.77 -6.37
CA LYS A 222 -25.44 41.54 -5.14
C LYS A 222 -25.20 40.68 -3.89
N THR A 223 -25.60 39.41 -3.96
CA THR A 223 -25.43 38.41 -2.89
C THR A 223 -24.25 37.51 -3.21
N LYS A 224 -23.23 37.45 -2.35
CA LYS A 224 -22.00 36.69 -2.64
C LYS A 224 -22.10 35.19 -2.35
N GLN A 225 -23.12 34.78 -1.60
CA GLN A 225 -23.26 33.39 -1.17
C GLN A 225 -24.11 32.61 -2.16
N ILE A 226 -23.58 31.47 -2.59
CA ILE A 226 -24.25 30.51 -3.47
C ILE A 226 -24.63 29.31 -2.61
N ASN A 227 -25.92 28.99 -2.58
CA ASN A 227 -26.49 28.00 -1.69
C ASN A 227 -27.11 26.84 -2.47
N PHE A 228 -26.45 25.70 -2.46
CA PHE A 228 -27.00 24.42 -2.91
C PHE A 228 -27.80 23.78 -1.77
N HIS A 229 -28.99 24.33 -1.49
CA HIS A 229 -29.85 23.88 -0.38
C HIS A 229 -30.12 22.37 -0.41
N ALA A 230 -30.41 21.82 -1.60
CA ALA A 230 -30.64 20.38 -1.79
C ALA A 230 -29.42 19.51 -1.44
N LEU A 231 -28.21 20.06 -1.54
CA LEU A 231 -26.96 19.34 -1.26
C LEU A 231 -26.44 19.57 0.16
N ASN A 232 -27.01 20.56 0.86
CA ASN A 232 -26.46 21.14 2.09
C ASN A 232 -25.01 21.67 1.90
N ILE A 233 -24.76 22.32 0.76
CA ILE A 233 -23.46 22.93 0.45
C ILE A 233 -23.67 24.41 0.17
N HIS A 234 -22.81 25.25 0.74
CA HIS A 234 -22.77 26.68 0.45
C HIS A 234 -21.34 27.11 0.18
N THR A 235 -21.19 28.15 -0.63
CA THR A 235 -19.88 28.73 -0.94
C THR A 235 -20.00 30.24 -1.12
N ASP A 236 -18.97 30.97 -0.70
CA ASP A 236 -18.87 32.40 -0.91
C ASP A 236 -18.06 32.69 -2.17
N LEU A 237 -18.65 33.43 -3.09
CA LEU A 237 -17.98 33.85 -4.31
C LEU A 237 -17.13 35.11 -4.07
N PRO A 238 -15.80 35.04 -4.32
CA PRO A 238 -14.93 36.20 -4.27
C PRO A 238 -15.42 37.35 -5.16
N ARG A 239 -15.29 38.59 -4.67
CA ARG A 239 -15.83 39.79 -5.36
C ARG A 239 -15.29 39.97 -6.78
N ASN A 240 -14.02 39.63 -7.00
CA ASN A 240 -13.37 39.69 -8.31
C ASN A 240 -13.94 38.69 -9.32
N LEU A 241 -14.57 37.60 -8.86
CA LEU A 241 -15.21 36.60 -9.72
C LEU A 241 -16.69 36.92 -10.00
N ALA A 242 -17.38 37.64 -9.11
CA ALA A 242 -18.78 38.01 -9.24
C ALA A 242 -19.11 38.89 -10.46
N LEU A 243 -18.09 39.56 -11.02
CA LEU A 243 -18.22 40.42 -12.21
C LEU A 243 -17.97 39.65 -13.53
N ASN A 244 -17.56 38.40 -13.47
CA ASN A 244 -17.18 37.59 -14.63
C ASN A 244 -18.27 36.57 -15.00
N PRO A 245 -18.38 36.17 -16.29
CA PRO A 245 -19.19 35.03 -16.70
C PRO A 245 -18.51 33.73 -16.24
N ILE A 246 -18.86 33.30 -15.04
CA ILE A 246 -18.31 32.10 -14.42
C ILE A 246 -19.41 31.09 -14.10
N ALA A 247 -19.01 29.83 -14.07
CA ALA A 247 -19.80 28.76 -13.51
C ALA A 247 -19.02 28.11 -12.36
N LEU A 248 -19.76 27.70 -11.33
CA LEU A 248 -19.26 26.88 -10.24
C LEU A 248 -19.85 25.49 -10.37
N ARG A 249 -18.99 24.49 -10.38
CA ARG A 249 -19.35 23.09 -10.20
C ARG A 249 -18.89 22.65 -8.83
N VAL A 250 -19.79 22.01 -8.10
CA VAL A 250 -19.58 21.43 -6.79
C VAL A 250 -19.86 19.94 -6.89
N MET A 251 -18.92 19.13 -6.42
CA MET A 251 -19.09 17.69 -6.32
C MET A 251 -18.68 17.25 -4.91
N TYR A 252 -19.46 16.37 -4.32
CA TYR A 252 -19.11 15.67 -3.10
C TYR A 252 -19.25 14.17 -3.31
N THR A 253 -18.30 13.42 -2.77
CA THR A 253 -18.32 11.96 -2.72
C THR A 253 -18.12 11.50 -1.27
N SER A 254 -18.83 10.46 -0.84
CA SER A 254 -18.67 9.83 0.49
C SER A 254 -17.43 8.92 0.59
N PHE A 255 -16.71 8.77 -0.53
CA PHE A 255 -15.52 7.96 -0.69
C PHE A 255 -14.49 8.77 -1.49
N ASP A 256 -13.23 8.34 -1.44
CA ASP A 256 -12.17 8.93 -2.24
C ASP A 256 -12.10 8.27 -3.63
N PRO A 257 -12.44 8.97 -4.72
CA PRO A 257 -12.39 8.41 -6.07
C PRO A 257 -10.95 8.20 -6.57
N VAL A 258 -9.96 8.87 -5.96
CA VAL A 258 -8.56 8.92 -6.41
C VAL A 258 -7.66 8.04 -5.57
N SER A 259 -7.79 8.01 -4.25
CA SER A 259 -6.90 7.17 -3.43
C SER A 259 -7.16 5.66 -3.61
N GLU A 260 -6.12 4.90 -3.27
CA GLU A 260 -6.13 3.44 -3.23
C GLU A 260 -6.89 2.93 -2.00
N ASP A 261 -6.97 3.74 -0.93
CA ASP A 261 -7.67 3.40 0.30
C ASP A 261 -9.18 3.72 0.19
N LEU A 262 -9.99 2.67 0.15
CA LEU A 262 -11.45 2.72 0.15
C LEU A 262 -12.05 3.06 1.54
N GLN A 263 -11.28 3.68 2.44
CA GLN A 263 -11.85 4.20 3.68
C GLN A 263 -12.84 5.33 3.36
N THR A 264 -13.88 5.46 4.18
CA THR A 264 -14.87 6.54 4.06
C THR A 264 -14.19 7.88 4.29
N ASN A 265 -13.65 8.43 3.22
CA ASN A 265 -13.04 9.74 3.15
C ASN A 265 -14.00 10.63 2.37
N HIS A 266 -14.66 11.52 3.09
CA HIS A 266 -15.52 12.53 2.47
C HIS A 266 -14.66 13.49 1.65
N LEU A 267 -14.88 13.55 0.34
CA LEU A 267 -14.20 14.47 -0.54
C LEU A 267 -15.20 15.47 -1.10
N VAL A 268 -14.90 16.76 -0.93
CA VAL A 268 -15.62 17.85 -1.59
C VAL A 268 -14.67 18.50 -2.60
N VAL A 269 -15.06 18.48 -3.87
CA VAL A 269 -14.34 19.15 -4.96
C VAL A 269 -15.19 20.32 -5.44
N VAL A 270 -14.62 21.53 -5.41
CA VAL A 270 -15.23 22.73 -5.98
C VAL A 270 -14.35 23.20 -7.12
N SER A 271 -14.91 23.26 -8.32
CA SER A 271 -14.23 23.77 -9.52
C SER A 271 -14.95 25.01 -10.04
N CYS A 272 -14.20 26.07 -10.30
CA CYS A 272 -14.69 27.30 -10.92
C CYS A 272 -14.16 27.38 -12.35
N THR A 273 -15.06 27.52 -13.32
CA THR A 273 -14.69 27.62 -14.74
C THR A 273 -15.19 28.94 -15.31
N PHE A 274 -14.31 29.66 -16.00
CA PHE A 274 -14.69 30.81 -16.81
C PHE A 274 -15.29 30.28 -18.11
N TYR A 275 -16.51 30.71 -18.44
CA TYR A 275 -17.12 30.34 -19.72
C TYR A 275 -17.24 31.58 -20.58
N HIS A 276 -16.75 31.51 -21.82
CA HIS A 276 -16.97 32.55 -22.81
C HIS A 276 -18.30 32.29 -23.50
N GLN A 277 -19.13 33.34 -23.67
CA GLN A 277 -20.45 33.28 -24.34
C GLN A 277 -20.39 32.84 -25.83
N ARG A 278 -19.26 32.32 -26.31
CA ARG A 278 -19.06 31.81 -27.66
C ARG A 278 -18.16 30.59 -27.63
N GLY A 279 -18.79 29.42 -27.56
CA GLY A 279 -18.23 28.13 -27.95
C GLY A 279 -17.19 27.56 -26.99
N TRP A 280 -17.52 26.44 -26.34
CA TRP A 280 -16.51 25.55 -25.79
C TRP A 280 -15.70 24.94 -26.95
N PRO A 281 -14.36 24.93 -26.90
CA PRO A 281 -13.60 23.99 -27.70
C PRO A 281 -13.80 22.61 -27.06
N CYS A 282 -14.44 21.70 -27.78
CA CYS A 282 -14.40 20.28 -27.44
C CYS A 282 -12.92 19.86 -27.41
N GLY A 283 -12.43 19.50 -26.24
CA GLY A 283 -11.14 18.84 -26.04
C GLY A 283 -11.35 17.34 -25.91
#